data_AF-A0A923YBZ2-F1
#
_entry.id   AF-A0A923YBZ2-F1
#
_cell.length_a   1.000
_cell.length_b   1.000
_cell.length_c   1.000
_cell.angle_alpha   90.00
_cell.angle_beta   90.00
_cell.angle_gamma   90.00
#
_symmetry.space_group_name_H-M   'P 1'
#
loop_
_entity.id
_entity.type
_entity.pdbx_description
1 polymer ?
#
loop_
_entity_poly.entity_id
_entity_poly.type
_entity_poly.pdbx_seq_one_letter_code
_entity_poly.pdbx_strand_id
1 'polypeptide(L)' 'MDREQLMGRFVRLKHELSAAYAAQPWQSGRIDRIADDLAETERQIAASFPIDEQAGESMLPFTR' A
#
# COMPACT_ATOMS: atom_id res chain seq x y z
N MET A 1 -6.66 8.55 -10.20
CA MET A 1 -5.92 7.42 -10.78
C MET A 1 -6.79 6.19 -10.58
N ASP A 2 -7.02 5.39 -11.61
CA ASP A 2 -7.83 4.17 -11.49
C ASP A 2 -7.14 3.11 -10.64
N ARG A 3 -7.92 2.28 -9.94
CA ARG A 3 -7.42 1.24 -9.02
C ARG A 3 -6.40 0.31 -9.68
N GLU A 4 -6.66 -0.11 -10.91
CA GLU A 4 -5.77 -0.98 -11.67
C GLU A 4 -4.42 -0.30 -11.95
N GLN A 5 -4.43 1.02 -12.13
CA GLN A 5 -3.21 1.79 -12.32
C GLN A 5 -2.42 1.94 -11.01
N LEU A 6 -3.09 2.13 -9.88
CA LEU A 6 -2.43 2.15 -8.56
C LEU A 6 -1.81 0.79 -8.23
N MET A 7 -2.51 -0.31 -8.48
CA MET A 7 -1.96 -1.66 -8.30
C MET A 7 -0.80 -1.94 -9.26
N GLY A 8 -0.92 -1.52 -10.53
CA GLY A 8 0.17 -1.63 -11.50
C GLY A 8 1.41 -0.84 -11.07
N ARG A 9 1.23 0.36 -10.51
CA ARG A 9 2.32 1.17 -9.95
C ARG A 9 2.95 0.49 -8.74
N PHE A 10 2.15 -0.01 -7.81
CA PHE A 10 2.62 -0.69 -6.60
C PHE A 10 3.52 -1.89 -6.93
N VAL A 11 3.10 -2.75 -7.87
CA VAL A 11 3.90 -3.92 -8.29
C VAL A 11 5.22 -3.49 -8.92
N ARG A 12 5.22 -2.44 -9.76
CA ARG A 12 6.46 -1.90 -10.35
C ARG A 12 7.42 -1.38 -9.30
N LEU A 13 6.94 -0.59 -8.34
CA LEU A 13 7.76 -0.05 -7.25
C LEU A 13 8.39 -1.17 -6.41
N LYS A 14 7.66 -2.26 -6.13
CA LYS A 14 8.22 -3.43 -5.45
C LYS A 14 9.35 -4.09 -6.24
N HIS A 15 9.19 -4.20 -7.56
CA HIS A 15 10.24 -4.75 -8.42
C HIS A 15 11.47 -3.84 -8.45
N GLU A 16 11.27 -2.53 -8.55
CA GLU A 16 12.35 -1.54 -8.51
C GLU A 16 13.08 -1.55 -7.16
N LEU A 17 12.34 -1.68 -6.05
CA LEU A 17 12.91 -1.80 -4.71
C LEU A 17 13.79 -3.04 -4.60
N SER A 18 13.28 -4.19 -5.05
CA SER A 18 14.03 -5.46 -5.08
C SER A 18 15.30 -5.33 -5.91
N ALA A 19 15.21 -4.73 -7.10
CA ALA A 19 16.36 -4.49 -7.97
C ALA A 19 17.38 -3.53 -7.33
N ALA A 20 16.92 -2.49 -6.62
CA ALA A 20 17.78 -1.54 -5.93
C ALA A 20 18.53 -2.18 -4.75
N TYR A 21 17.90 -3.12 -4.03
CA TYR A 21 18.57 -3.91 -2.99
C TYR A 21 19.55 -4.94 -3.56
N ALA A 22 19.26 -5.49 -4.75
CA ALA A 22 20.15 -6.43 -5.44
C ALA A 22 21.37 -5.74 -6.07
N ALA A 23 21.26 -4.45 -6.42
CA ALA A 23 22.36 -3.67 -6.98
C ALA A 23 23.35 -3.24 -5.89
N GLN A 24 24.64 -3.54 -6.08
CA GLN A 24 25.72 -3.01 -5.26
C GLN A 24 26.60 -2.03 -6.06
N PRO A 25 27.04 -0.92 -5.43
CA PRO A 25 26.78 -0.51 -4.06
C PRO A 25 25.32 -0.06 -3.84
N TRP A 26 24.80 -0.26 -2.63
CA TRP A 26 23.43 0.11 -2.27
C TRP A 26 23.20 1.61 -2.46
N GLN A 27 22.26 1.95 -3.34
CA GLN A 27 21.85 3.33 -3.59
C GLN A 27 20.79 3.73 -2.56
N SER A 28 21.19 3.93 -1.30
CA SER A 28 20.28 4.21 -0.17
C SER A 28 19.29 5.33 -0.46
N GLY A 29 19.73 6.44 -1.08
CA GLY A 29 18.82 7.53 -1.48
C GLY A 29 17.80 7.17 -2.57
N ARG A 30 18.11 6.18 -3.42
CA ARG A 30 17.15 5.64 -4.40
C ARG A 30 16.17 4.69 -3.73
N ILE A 31 16.65 3.83 -2.83
CA ILE A 31 15.82 2.91 -2.04
C ILE A 31 14.81 3.69 -1.20
N ASP A 32 15.26 4.76 -0.53
CA ASP A 32 14.42 5.62 0.30
C ASP A 32 13.29 6.28 -0.50
N ARG A 33 13.60 6.83 -1.68
CA ARG A 33 12.58 7.37 -2.60
C ARG A 33 11.58 6.32 -3.08
N ILE A 34 12.04 5.11 -3.42
CA ILE A 34 11.14 4.04 -3.86
C ILE A 34 10.23 3.63 -2.70
N ALA A 35 10.74 3.59 -1.47
CA ALA A 35 9.95 3.28 -0.29
C ALA A 35 8.88 4.36 0.01
N ASP A 36 9.23 5.65 -0.14
CA ASP A 36 8.28 6.75 0.03
C ASP A 36 7.14 6.70 -1.01
N ASP A 37 7.48 6.49 -2.29
CA ASP A 37 6.50 6.36 -3.38
C ASP A 37 5.61 5.12 -3.22
N LEU A 38 6.17 4.03 -2.68
CA LEU A 38 5.42 2.82 -2.34
C LEU A 38 4.38 3.13 -1.25
N ALA A 39 4.80 3.78 -0.16
CA ALA A 39 3.92 4.14 0.95
C ALA A 39 2.83 5.15 0.55
N GLU A 40 3.15 6.10 -0.33
CA GLU A 40 2.14 6.98 -0.93
C GLU A 40 1.13 6.20 -1.79
N THR A 41 1.61 5.28 -2.62
CA THR A 41 0.74 4.43 -3.45
C THR A 41 -0.16 3.55 -2.58
N GLU A 42 0.36 2.96 -1.51
CA GLU A 42 -0.44 2.19 -0.54
C GLU A 42 -1.50 3.04 0.15
N ARG A 43 -1.19 4.27 0.54
CA ARG A 43 -2.18 5.20 1.11
C ARG A 43 -3.29 5.53 0.11
N GLN A 44 -2.96 5.75 -1.16
CA GLN A 44 -3.96 5.99 -2.22
C GLN A 44 -4.82 4.75 -2.48
N ILE A 45 -4.21 3.57 -2.46
CA ILE A 45 -4.92 2.30 -2.54
C ILE A 45 -5.88 2.17 -1.35
N ALA A 46 -5.40 2.33 -0.11
CA ALA A 46 -6.22 2.24 1.09
C ALA A 46 -7.36 3.27 1.10
N ALA A 47 -7.12 4.51 0.66
CA ALA A 47 -8.18 5.50 0.49
C ALA A 47 -9.22 5.10 -0.57
N SER A 48 -8.83 4.30 -1.57
CA SER A 48 -9.73 3.74 -2.58
C SER A 48 -10.47 2.48 -2.11
N PHE A 49 -10.02 1.88 -1.01
CA PHE A 49 -10.72 0.83 -0.28
C PHE A 49 -11.24 1.42 1.03
N PRO A 50 -12.37 2.14 1.03
CA PRO A 50 -13.08 2.34 2.29
C PRO A 50 -13.36 0.93 2.82
N ILE A 51 -12.69 0.56 3.90
CA ILE A 51 -13.15 -0.54 4.73
C ILE A 51 -14.54 -0.08 5.13
N ASP A 52 -15.56 -0.70 4.55
CA ASP A 52 -16.93 -0.52 4.97
C ASP A 52 -16.97 -0.92 6.44
N GLU A 53 -16.95 0.07 7.33
CA GLU A 53 -16.95 -0.10 8.79
C GLU A 53 -18.34 -0.54 9.31
N GLN A 54 -19.14 -1.24 8.50
CA GLN A 54 -20.36 -1.94 8.93
C GLN A 54 -20.03 -3.33 9.50
N ALA A 55 -19.06 -3.42 10.40
CA ALA A 55 -18.80 -4.63 11.19
C ALA A 55 -18.67 -4.33 12.69
N GLY A 56 -19.21 -3.19 13.14
CA GLY A 56 -19.24 -2.78 14.54
C GLY A 56 -20.64 -2.76 15.18
N GLU A 57 -21.71 -3.02 14.43
CA GLU A 57 -23.10 -2.89 14.94
C GLU A 57 -23.92 -4.19 14.76
N SER A 58 -23.34 -5.34 15.12
CA SER A 58 -24.18 -6.47 15.56
C SER A 58 -24.47 -6.30 17.04
N MET A 59 -25.46 -5.45 17.28
CA MET A 59 -26.26 -5.34 18.49
C MET A 59 -26.58 -6.74 19.03
N LEU A 60 -25.80 -7.24 20.00
CA LEU A 60 -26.23 -8.39 20.79
C LEU A 60 -27.34 -7.91 21.73
N PRO A 61 -28.59 -8.39 21.61
CA PRO A 61 -29.60 -8.07 22.59
C PRO A 61 -29.16 -8.68 23.92
N PHE A 62 -28.90 -7.83 24.92
CA PHE A 62 -28.66 -8.28 26.28
C PHE A 62 -29.86 -9.12 26.74
N THR A 63 -29.55 -10.37 27.06
CA THR A 63 -30.36 -11.39 27.71
C THR A 63 -31.21 -10.83 28.85
N ARG A 64 -32.49 -11.23 28.89
CA ARG A 64 -33.37 -11.11 30.05
C ARG A 64 -33.35 -12.39 30.88
#